data_AF-A0A6B3BTK3-F1
#
_entry.id   AF-A0A6B3BTK3-F1
#
_cell.length_a   1.000
_cell.length_b   1.000
_cell.length_c   1.000
_cell.angle_alpha   90.00
_cell.angle_beta   90.00
_cell.angle_gamma   90.00
#
_symmetry.space_group_name_H-M   'P 1'
#
loop_
_entity.id
_entity.type
_entity.pdbx_description
1 polymer ?
#
loop_
_entity_poly.entity_id
_entity_poly.type
_entity_poly.pdbx_seq_one_letter_code
_entity_poly.pdbx_strand_id
1 'polypeptide(L)'
;MMLGSTAPQENFDSTWTWTAAIGLVTLLVTTYFSVDQLRKRRKAAEAKRLKPDYDLLDEVVVVLGKLEALSAQKADLAMLNELRSRIKQAERRSPDLLFGEIVARIDIYQKAMLPDCFGKKLAGKRVTLDDLLELSRKQGAALTEIRVTCDAVQLEIDGRTT
;
A
#
# COMPACT_ATOMS: atom_id res chain seq x y z
N MET A 1 30.83 -61.42 -55.53
CA MET A 1 31.86 -60.51 -54.96
C MET A 1 31.28 -59.10 -55.05
N MET A 2 30.71 -58.49 -54.00
CA MET A 2 31.40 -57.79 -52.88
C MET A 2 32.48 -56.82 -53.41
N LEU A 3 32.56 -55.52 -53.09
CA LEU A 3 31.98 -54.55 -52.14
C LEU A 3 32.11 -53.18 -52.86
N GLY A 4 31.32 -52.14 -52.58
CA GLY A 4 31.34 -51.43 -51.30
C GLY A 4 30.60 -50.11 -51.47
N SER A 5 29.43 -50.04 -50.85
CA SER A 5 28.76 -48.79 -50.51
C SER A 5 29.51 -48.16 -49.35
N THR A 6 30.17 -47.04 -49.59
CA THR A 6 30.57 -46.10 -48.52
C THR A 6 30.29 -44.69 -48.99
N ALA A 7 29.02 -44.28 -48.89
CA ALA A 7 28.74 -42.87 -48.67
C ALA A 7 29.44 -42.47 -47.36
N PRO A 8 30.17 -41.33 -47.31
CA PRO A 8 30.65 -40.82 -46.04
C PRO A 8 29.41 -40.44 -45.23
N GLN A 9 29.04 -41.29 -44.29
CA GLN A 9 28.12 -40.91 -43.22
C GLN A 9 28.91 -39.97 -42.32
N GLU A 10 28.93 -38.69 -42.70
CA GLU A 10 29.43 -37.60 -41.86
C GLU A 10 28.56 -37.59 -40.61
N ASN A 11 29.03 -38.30 -39.59
CA ASN A 11 28.55 -38.18 -38.21
C ASN A 11 28.99 -36.81 -37.70
N PHE A 12 28.39 -35.75 -38.23
CA PHE A 12 28.54 -34.40 -37.68
C PHE A 12 28.03 -34.42 -36.25
N ASP A 13 28.93 -34.16 -35.30
CA ASP A 13 28.79 -33.26 -34.13
C ASP A 13 27.45 -33.24 -33.38
N SER A 14 26.65 -34.31 -33.43
CA SER A 14 25.32 -34.37 -32.82
C SER A 14 25.46 -34.26 -31.30
N THR A 15 26.39 -35.01 -30.71
CA THR A 15 26.66 -34.99 -29.27
C THR A 15 27.15 -33.61 -28.81
N TRP A 16 28.02 -32.95 -29.56
CA TRP A 16 28.56 -31.64 -29.19
C TRP A 16 27.49 -30.54 -29.28
N THR A 17 26.65 -30.59 -30.33
CA THR A 17 25.56 -29.64 -30.54
C THR A 17 24.46 -29.79 -29.49
N TRP A 18 24.10 -31.02 -29.13
CA TRP A 18 23.14 -31.27 -28.03
C TRP A 18 23.70 -30.86 -26.67
N THR A 19 24.99 -31.12 -26.41
CA THR A 19 25.62 -30.70 -25.14
C THR A 19 25.69 -29.18 -25.03
N ALA A 20 26.03 -28.48 -26.12
CA ALA A 20 26.03 -27.03 -26.17
C ALA A 20 24.61 -26.44 -26.01
N ALA A 21 23.61 -27.04 -26.65
CA ALA A 21 22.21 -26.62 -26.50
C ALA A 21 21.69 -26.81 -25.07
N ILE A 22 21.96 -27.96 -24.45
CA ILE A 22 21.60 -28.24 -23.04
C ILE A 22 22.34 -27.28 -22.10
N GLY A 23 23.62 -27.02 -22.35
CA GLY A 23 24.40 -26.04 -21.59
C GLY A 23 23.81 -24.63 -21.68
N LEU A 24 23.42 -24.19 -22.87
CA LEU A 24 22.78 -22.89 -23.08
C LEU A 24 21.43 -22.79 -22.37
N VAL A 25 20.56 -23.80 -22.49
CA VAL A 25 19.26 -23.82 -21.81
C VAL A 25 19.46 -23.80 -20.30
N THR A 26 20.39 -24.61 -19.78
CA THR A 26 20.70 -24.64 -18.35
C THR A 26 21.20 -23.28 -17.89
N LEU A 27 22.10 -22.63 -18.64
CA LEU A 27 22.57 -21.29 -18.33
C LEU A 27 21.43 -20.27 -18.30
N LEU A 28 20.55 -20.27 -19.31
CA LEU A 28 19.40 -19.37 -19.38
C LEU A 28 18.45 -19.57 -18.19
N VAL A 29 18.12 -20.82 -17.86
CA VAL A 29 17.27 -21.17 -16.72
C VAL A 29 17.91 -20.75 -15.41
N THR A 30 19.21 -20.98 -15.23
CA THR A 30 19.93 -20.62 -14.00
C THR A 30 20.03 -19.11 -13.83
N THR A 31 20.25 -18.38 -14.94
CA THR A 31 20.32 -16.92 -14.95
C THR A 31 18.95 -16.32 -14.66
N TYR A 32 17.90 -16.84 -15.31
CA TYR A 32 16.52 -16.45 -15.05
C TYR A 32 16.13 -16.70 -13.59
N PHE A 33 16.40 -17.89 -13.06
CA PHE A 33 16.10 -18.24 -11.67
C PHE A 33 16.90 -17.36 -10.69
N SER A 34 18.15 -17.03 -11.00
CA SER A 34 18.96 -16.12 -10.18
C SER A 34 18.38 -14.70 -10.14
N VAL A 35 17.94 -14.19 -11.29
CA VAL A 35 17.28 -12.88 -11.38
C VAL A 35 15.93 -12.90 -10.65
N ASP A 36 15.15 -13.97 -10.80
CA ASP A 36 13.87 -14.15 -10.11
C ASP A 36 14.04 -14.23 -8.59
N GLN A 37 15.01 -15.00 -8.09
CA GLN A 37 15.36 -15.08 -6.67
C GLN A 37 15.82 -13.73 -6.11
N LEU A 38 16.62 -12.98 -6.86
CA LEU A 38 17.05 -11.63 -6.46
C LEU A 38 15.86 -10.66 -6.40
N ARG A 39 14.95 -10.71 -7.38
CA ARG A 39 13.71 -9.92 -7.35
C ARG A 39 12.86 -10.26 -6.14
N LYS A 40 12.62 -11.56 -5.88
CA LYS A 40 11.87 -12.02 -4.70
C LYS A 40 12.50 -11.58 -3.38
N ARG A 41 13.83 -11.66 -3.25
CA ARG A 41 14.55 -11.18 -2.06
C ARG A 41 14.43 -9.68 -1.86
N ARG A 42 14.50 -8.88 -2.93
CA ARG A 42 14.30 -7.43 -2.86
C ARG A 42 12.88 -7.10 -2.41
N LYS A 43 11.86 -7.69 -3.04
CA LYS A 43 10.45 -7.50 -2.65
C LYS A 43 10.19 -7.92 -1.20
N ALA A 44 10.73 -9.05 -0.74
CA ALA A 44 10.60 -9.48 0.65
C ALA A 44 11.31 -8.55 1.64
N ALA A 45 12.43 -7.95 1.25
CA ALA A 45 13.12 -6.96 2.07
C ALA A 45 12.34 -5.64 2.14
N GLU A 46 11.76 -5.18 1.03
CA GLU A 46 10.87 -4.03 0.99
C GLU A 46 9.58 -4.26 1.80
N ALA A 47 8.99 -5.44 1.70
CA ALA A 47 7.83 -5.84 2.52
C ALA A 47 8.14 -5.74 4.01
N LYS A 48 9.31 -6.23 4.45
CA LYS A 48 9.73 -6.11 5.85
C LYS A 48 9.96 -4.66 6.28
N ARG A 49 10.44 -3.80 5.37
CA ARG A 49 10.67 -2.37 5.66
C ARG A 49 9.37 -1.59 5.76
N LEU A 50 8.40 -1.88 4.90
CA LEU A 50 7.12 -1.16 4.80
C LEU A 50 6.02 -1.73 5.71
N LYS A 51 6.19 -2.96 6.23
CA LYS A 51 5.25 -3.57 7.19
C LYS A 51 4.81 -2.66 8.35
N PRO A 52 5.70 -1.96 9.08
CA PRO A 52 5.26 -1.07 10.16
C PRO A 52 4.44 0.13 9.67
N ASP A 53 4.64 0.58 8.43
CA ASP A 53 3.84 1.65 7.82
C ASP A 53 2.48 1.11 7.35
N TYR A 54 2.44 -0.12 6.82
CA TYR A 54 1.22 -0.82 6.45
C TYR A 54 0.32 -1.08 7.68
N ASP A 55 0.91 -1.60 8.76
CA ASP A 55 0.20 -1.86 10.03
C ASP A 55 -0.35 -0.55 10.64
N LEU A 56 0.37 0.57 10.47
CA LEU A 56 -0.10 1.90 10.87
C LEU A 56 -1.32 2.34 10.06
N LEU A 57 -1.38 2.07 8.76
CA LEU A 57 -2.53 2.39 7.92
C LEU A 57 -3.77 1.58 8.34
N ASP A 58 -3.60 0.30 8.69
CA ASP A 58 -4.69 -0.51 9.24
C ASP A 58 -5.20 0.07 10.57
N GLU A 59 -4.29 0.50 11.44
CA GLU A 59 -4.66 1.15 12.71
C GLU A 59 -5.46 2.43 12.46
N VAL A 60 -5.09 3.21 11.44
CA VAL A 60 -5.83 4.41 11.01
C VAL A 60 -7.23 4.03 10.53
N VAL A 61 -7.37 3.04 9.64
CA VAL A 61 -8.68 2.59 9.14
C VAL A 61 -9.58 2.11 10.28
N VAL A 62 -9.04 1.38 11.26
CA VAL A 62 -9.79 0.94 12.44
C VAL A 62 -10.27 2.13 13.28
N VAL A 63 -9.43 3.14 13.50
CA VAL A 63 -9.81 4.35 14.24
C VAL A 63 -10.84 5.19 13.47
N LEU A 64 -10.72 5.29 12.14
CA LEU A 64 -11.74 5.93 11.30
C LEU A 64 -13.09 5.23 11.41
N GLY A 65 -13.12 3.88 11.38
CA GLY A 65 -14.35 3.11 11.59
C GLY A 65 -14.98 3.33 12.97
N LYS A 66 -14.17 3.53 14.02
CA LYS A 66 -14.66 3.91 15.35
C LYS A 66 -15.24 5.33 15.35
N LEU A 67 -14.63 6.26 14.62
CA LEU A 67 -15.10 7.64 14.48
C LEU A 67 -16.40 7.73 13.66
N GLU A 68 -16.63 6.83 12.70
CA GLU A 68 -17.92 6.71 11.99
C GLU A 68 -19.05 6.26 12.93
N ALA A 69 -18.74 5.43 13.92
CA ALA A 69 -19.72 4.91 14.89
C ALA A 69 -20.00 5.87 16.06
N LEU A 70 -19.16 6.89 16.27
CA LEU A 70 -19.25 7.85 17.36
C LEU A 70 -19.72 9.22 16.86
N SER A 71 -20.51 9.93 17.68
CA SER A 71 -20.82 11.33 17.42
C SER A 71 -19.56 12.17 17.66
N ALA A 72 -18.76 12.37 16.62
CA ALA A 72 -17.57 13.22 16.52
C ALA A 72 -17.42 14.31 17.61
N GLN A 73 -16.87 13.93 18.77
CA GLN A 73 -16.48 14.87 19.81
C GLN A 73 -14.97 15.04 19.81
N LYS A 74 -14.51 16.23 20.21
CA LYS A 74 -13.07 16.57 20.27
C LYS A 74 -12.23 15.60 21.10
N ALA A 75 -12.84 14.91 22.07
CA ALA A 75 -12.18 13.87 22.86
C ALA A 75 -11.70 12.69 22.00
N ASP A 76 -12.45 12.36 20.94
CA ASP A 76 -12.14 11.26 20.03
C ASP A 76 -10.99 11.61 19.06
N LEU A 77 -10.57 12.88 19.01
CA LEU A 77 -9.46 13.35 18.17
C LEU A 77 -8.07 13.15 18.79
N ALA A 78 -7.97 12.79 20.08
CA ALA A 78 -6.68 12.52 20.70
C ALA A 78 -5.96 11.38 19.98
N MET A 79 -6.69 10.30 19.68
CA MET A 79 -6.18 9.14 18.95
C MET A 79 -5.87 9.46 17.50
N LEU A 80 -6.70 10.28 16.83
CA LEU A 80 -6.44 10.71 15.45
C LEU A 80 -5.20 11.64 15.35
N ASN A 81 -4.95 12.47 16.35
CA ASN A 81 -3.75 13.31 16.42
C ASN A 81 -2.48 12.49 16.66
N GLU A 82 -2.55 11.48 17.50
CA GLU A 82 -1.44 10.54 17.71
C GLU A 82 -1.10 9.81 16.41
N LEU A 83 -2.13 9.27 15.73
CA LEU A 83 -1.96 8.63 14.43
C LEU A 83 -1.42 9.58 13.38
N ARG A 84 -1.89 10.84 13.32
CA ARG A 84 -1.34 11.88 12.44
C ARG A 84 0.16 12.09 12.68
N SER A 85 0.59 12.13 13.95
CA SER A 85 2.01 12.25 14.30
C SER A 85 2.82 11.06 13.78
N ARG A 86 2.30 9.84 13.97
CA ARG A 86 2.92 8.61 13.46
C ARG A 86 2.96 8.57 11.92
N ILE A 87 1.92 9.05 11.24
CA ILE A 87 1.89 9.16 9.77
C ILE A 87 2.93 10.18 9.28
N LYS A 88 3.08 11.32 9.95
CA LYS A 88 4.18 12.28 9.62
C LYS A 88 5.57 11.66 9.82
N GLN A 89 5.74 10.78 10.78
CA GLN A 89 6.99 10.03 10.94
C GLN A 89 7.16 9.00 9.81
N ALA A 90 6.08 8.33 9.38
CA ALA A 90 6.09 7.45 8.22
C ALA A 90 6.43 8.19 6.92
N GLU A 91 5.87 9.37 6.69
CA GLU A 91 6.20 10.25 5.56
C GLU A 91 7.71 10.58 5.50
N ARG A 92 8.35 10.82 6.65
CA ARG A 92 9.80 11.06 6.70
C ARG A 92 10.63 9.81 6.38
N ARG A 93 10.13 8.62 6.71
CA ARG A 93 10.80 7.34 6.43
C ARG A 93 10.62 6.92 4.97
N SER A 94 9.47 7.26 4.40
CA SER A 94 9.01 6.82 3.09
C SER A 94 8.37 8.00 2.34
N PRO A 95 9.15 9.00 1.88
CA PRO A 95 8.64 10.21 1.24
C PRO A 95 8.00 9.95 -0.13
N ASP A 96 8.31 8.78 -0.72
CA ASP A 96 7.79 8.36 -2.03
C ASP A 96 6.36 7.80 -1.96
N LEU A 97 5.75 7.75 -0.78
CA LEU A 97 4.39 7.27 -0.55
C LEU A 97 3.49 8.46 -0.16
N LEU A 98 2.20 8.41 -0.52
CA LEU A 98 1.23 9.50 -0.32
C LEU A 98 0.79 9.72 1.15
N PHE A 99 1.68 9.49 2.12
CA PHE A 99 1.42 9.74 3.54
C PHE A 99 1.10 11.22 3.83
N GLY A 100 1.73 12.15 3.09
CA GLY A 100 1.45 13.58 3.22
C GLY A 100 0.00 13.94 2.86
N GLU A 101 -0.61 13.22 1.92
CA GLU A 101 -2.02 13.43 1.54
C GLU A 101 -2.96 12.94 2.65
N ILE A 102 -2.64 11.83 3.32
CA ILE A 102 -3.39 11.35 4.50
C ILE A 102 -3.35 12.41 5.61
N VAL A 103 -2.17 12.98 5.89
CA VAL A 103 -2.03 14.05 6.89
C VAL A 103 -2.88 15.28 6.53
N ALA A 104 -2.85 15.70 5.26
CA ALA A 104 -3.63 16.83 4.79
C ALA A 104 -5.14 16.59 4.94
N ARG A 105 -5.63 15.39 4.63
CA ARG A 105 -7.04 15.01 4.78
C ARG A 105 -7.47 14.93 6.25
N ILE A 106 -6.61 14.42 7.13
CA ILE A 106 -6.83 14.47 8.57
C ILE A 106 -6.92 15.93 9.05
N ASP A 107 -6.06 16.83 8.54
CA ASP A 107 -6.11 18.25 8.89
C ASP A 107 -7.40 18.94 8.41
N ILE A 108 -7.92 18.56 7.24
CA ILE A 108 -9.21 19.03 6.74
C ILE A 108 -10.35 18.53 7.63
N TYR A 109 -10.35 17.25 8.00
CA TYR A 109 -11.34 16.67 8.92
C TYR A 109 -11.34 17.38 10.28
N GLN A 110 -10.17 17.68 10.83
CA GLN A 110 -10.04 18.43 12.08
C GLN A 110 -10.59 19.86 11.98
N LYS A 111 -10.48 20.51 10.82
CA LYS A 111 -11.06 21.84 10.59
C LYS A 111 -12.58 21.79 10.40
N ALA A 112 -13.12 20.66 9.92
CA ALA A 112 -14.55 20.43 9.74
C ALA A 112 -15.28 19.98 11.03
N MET A 113 -14.56 19.88 12.16
CA MET A 113 -15.11 19.47 13.46
C MET A 113 -15.93 20.53 14.16
N LEU A 114 -16.78 20.07 15.09
CA LEU A 114 -17.58 20.90 15.96
C LEU A 114 -16.72 21.86 16.79
N PRO A 115 -16.98 23.18 16.77
CA PRO A 115 -16.30 24.14 17.64
C PRO A 115 -16.51 23.80 19.12
N ASP A 116 -15.55 24.15 20.00
CA ASP A 116 -15.65 23.90 21.45
C ASP A 116 -16.95 24.42 22.09
N CYS A 117 -17.53 25.47 21.50
CA CYS A 117 -18.75 26.11 21.97
C CYS A 117 -20.04 25.42 21.48
N PHE A 118 -19.96 24.30 20.77
CA PHE A 118 -21.14 23.71 20.13
C PHE A 118 -22.17 23.19 21.12
N GLY A 119 -21.74 22.60 22.25
CA GLY A 119 -22.65 22.22 23.34
C GLY A 119 -23.43 23.42 23.89
N LYS A 120 -22.81 24.61 23.97
CA LYS A 120 -23.50 25.85 24.38
C LYS A 120 -24.47 26.36 23.30
N LYS A 121 -24.16 26.18 22.01
CA LYS A 121 -25.05 26.53 20.90
C LYS A 121 -26.26 25.58 20.78
N LEU A 122 -26.05 24.29 21.06
CA LEU A 122 -27.08 23.26 21.12
C LEU A 122 -28.06 23.55 22.27
N ALA A 123 -27.54 23.85 23.46
CA ALA A 123 -28.33 24.25 24.62
C ALA A 123 -29.13 25.54 24.38
N GLY A 124 -28.60 26.45 23.56
CA GLY A 124 -29.27 27.69 23.15
C GLY A 124 -30.30 27.54 22.01
N LYS A 125 -30.58 26.32 21.52
CA LYS A 125 -31.43 26.06 20.33
C LYS A 125 -31.06 26.85 19.07
N ARG A 126 -29.79 27.28 18.95
CA ARG A 126 -29.27 28.05 17.80
C ARG A 126 -28.77 27.16 16.66
N VAL A 127 -29.03 25.85 16.73
CA VAL A 127 -28.60 24.85 15.76
C VAL A 127 -29.83 24.05 15.37
N THR A 128 -30.11 23.99 14.07
CA THR A 128 -31.24 23.23 13.54
C THR A 128 -30.85 21.77 13.33
N LEU A 129 -31.85 20.89 13.17
CA LEU A 129 -31.62 19.50 12.81
C LEU A 129 -30.88 19.38 11.46
N ASP A 130 -31.20 20.24 10.50
CA ASP A 130 -30.56 20.28 9.18
C ASP A 130 -29.08 20.64 9.27
N ASP A 131 -28.70 21.59 10.13
CA ASP A 131 -27.29 21.93 10.37
C ASP A 131 -26.49 20.73 10.91
N LEU A 132 -27.11 19.91 11.77
CA LEU A 132 -26.48 18.70 12.31
C LEU A 132 -26.34 17.62 11.25
N LEU A 133 -27.35 17.45 10.39
CA LEU A 133 -27.33 16.49 9.28
C LEU A 133 -26.32 16.89 8.20
N GLU A 134 -26.18 18.19 7.90
CA GLU A 134 -25.18 18.66 6.95
C GLU A 134 -23.76 18.44 7.49
N LEU A 135 -23.55 18.70 8.78
CA LEU A 135 -22.27 18.46 9.42
C LEU A 135 -21.91 16.97 9.45
N SER A 136 -22.84 16.09 9.83
CA SER A 136 -22.58 14.65 9.87
C SER A 136 -22.23 14.11 8.48
N ARG A 137 -22.87 14.62 7.42
CA ARG A 137 -22.51 14.32 6.02
C ARG A 137 -21.10 14.79 5.67
N LYS A 138 -20.71 16.01 6.05
CA LYS A 138 -19.36 16.54 5.83
C LYS A 138 -18.30 15.72 6.56
N GLN A 139 -18.58 15.31 7.80
CA GLN A 139 -17.69 14.45 8.59
C GLN A 139 -17.56 13.07 7.97
N GLY A 140 -18.66 12.43 7.57
CA GLY A 140 -18.64 11.13 6.89
C GLY A 140 -17.90 11.16 5.55
N ALA A 141 -18.11 12.22 4.75
CA ALA A 141 -17.38 12.41 3.49
C ALA A 141 -15.86 12.54 3.72
N ALA A 142 -15.45 13.33 4.71
CA ALA A 142 -14.04 13.49 5.04
C ALA A 142 -13.41 12.19 5.60
N LEU A 143 -14.12 11.41 6.42
CA LEU A 143 -13.65 10.09 6.87
C LEU A 143 -13.46 9.13 5.69
N THR A 144 -14.42 9.11 4.76
CA THR A 144 -14.36 8.32 3.53
C THR A 144 -13.15 8.73 2.68
N GLU A 145 -12.90 10.03 2.55
CA GLU A 145 -11.74 10.55 1.82
C GLU A 145 -10.42 10.13 2.45
N ILE A 146 -10.29 10.13 3.79
CA ILE A 146 -9.07 9.65 4.46
C ILE A 146 -8.89 8.15 4.18
N ARG A 147 -9.97 7.37 4.27
CA ARG A 147 -9.93 5.92 4.03
C ARG A 147 -9.48 5.58 2.61
N VAL A 148 -10.03 6.24 1.60
CA VAL A 148 -9.64 6.05 0.19
C VAL A 148 -8.14 6.33 0.00
N THR A 149 -7.59 7.34 0.67
CA THR A 149 -6.16 7.63 0.59
C THR A 149 -5.31 6.60 1.33
N CYS A 150 -5.77 6.08 2.48
CA CYS A 150 -5.12 4.95 3.14
C CYS A 150 -5.07 3.72 2.21
N ASP A 151 -6.20 3.36 1.60
CA ASP A 151 -6.30 2.23 0.67
C ASP A 151 -5.37 2.43 -0.55
N ALA A 152 -5.27 3.66 -1.07
CA ALA A 152 -4.37 3.97 -2.18
C ALA A 152 -2.88 3.78 -1.80
N VAL A 153 -2.48 4.19 -0.59
CA VAL A 153 -1.12 3.97 -0.10
C VAL A 153 -0.85 2.49 0.16
N GLN A 154 -1.82 1.75 0.70
CA GLN A 154 -1.70 0.30 0.88
C GLN A 154 -1.54 -0.41 -0.47
N LEU A 155 -2.32 -0.05 -1.48
CA LEU A 155 -2.21 -0.59 -2.84
C LEU A 155 -0.83 -0.33 -3.45
N GLU A 156 -0.26 0.86 -3.20
CA GLU A 156 1.08 1.19 -3.67
C GLU A 156 2.16 0.38 -2.96
N ILE A 157 2.02 0.15 -1.65
CA ILE A 157 2.89 -0.75 -0.88
C ILE A 157 2.78 -2.18 -1.41
N ASP A 158 1.57 -2.66 -1.68
CA ASP A 158 1.34 -3.99 -2.23
C ASP A 158 2.00 -4.16 -3.61
N GLY A 159 1.90 -3.16 -4.48
CA GLY A 159 2.55 -3.17 -5.79
C GLY A 159 4.09 -3.20 -5.72
N ARG A 160 4.69 -2.66 -4.64
CA ARG A 160 6.15 -2.71 -4.41
C ARG A 160 6.59 -4.03 -3.77
N THR A 161 5.70 -4.71 -3.06
CA THR A 161 6.05 -5.84 -2.19
C THR A 161 5.60 -7.22 -2.72
N THR A 162 4.66 -7.26 -3.67
CA THR A 162 4.19 -8.46 -4.40
C THR A 162 4.83 -8.57 -5.77
#